data_AF-A0A8H7WPQ8-F1
#
_entry.id   AF-A0A8H7WPQ8-F1
#
_cell.length_a   1.000
_cell.length_b   1.000
_cell.length_c   1.000
_cell.angle_alpha   90.00
_cell.angle_beta   90.00
_cell.angle_gamma   90.00
#
_symmetry.space_group_name_H-M   'P 1'
#
loop_
_entity.id
_entity.type
_entity.pdbx_description
1 polymer ?
#
loop_
_entity_poly.entity_id
_entity_poly.type
_entity_poly.pdbx_seq_one_letter_code
_entity_poly.pdbx_strand_id
1 'polypeptide(L)'
;MWKEYEVEYPGATPYDIKTLQDFATDIAFDIDGAYDDPIAAMGTVVTYLKDLSGGLKDDGRPELGLRMMHEVWANAIQIPVGLWLLQRQLRVAFLAPLVLVLFGFSISFIIARHAVRYQTAWMKSVQGRTGLTSVVLGHIKDLRVSGLTTPASTLVKESREDELKVGGWSRTIVGISASFSQLPQAVAPALAFAFGPHSINQTQAFTSLSLLALLTSPLLMVLQILPIISASFACLKRIKVFLDKQDRVDMRQIWSTEEVYDKTENSEKEPGQW
;
A
#
# COMPACT_ATOMS: atom_id res chain seq x y z
N MET A 1 7.36 -9.03 22.33
CA MET A 1 6.22 -8.75 21.42
C MET A 1 4.95 -9.53 21.74
N TRP A 2 4.73 -10.79 21.30
CA TRP A 2 3.44 -11.47 21.57
C TRP A 2 3.12 -11.63 23.06
N LYS A 3 4.12 -12.03 23.86
CA LYS A 3 3.96 -12.13 25.33
C LYS A 3 3.68 -10.79 26.02
N GLU A 4 4.10 -9.67 25.44
CA GLU A 4 3.78 -8.33 25.96
C GLU A 4 2.37 -7.91 25.54
N TYR A 5 1.98 -8.23 24.30
CA TYR A 5 0.63 -7.99 23.81
C TYR A 5 -0.43 -8.78 24.59
N GLU A 6 -0.12 -10.02 24.98
CA GLU A 6 -0.97 -10.84 25.86
C GLU A 6 -1.14 -10.24 27.27
N VAL A 7 -0.14 -9.48 27.75
CA VAL A 7 -0.19 -8.76 29.02
C VAL A 7 -1.04 -7.49 28.90
N GLU A 8 -1.02 -6.82 27.75
CA GLU A 8 -1.79 -5.61 27.49
C GLU A 8 -3.26 -5.91 27.12
N TYR A 9 -3.52 -7.07 26.50
CA TYR A 9 -4.85 -7.54 26.09
C TYR A 9 -5.15 -8.93 26.69
N PRO A 10 -5.57 -9.00 27.97
CA PRO A 10 -5.86 -10.27 28.62
C PRO A 10 -7.05 -10.98 27.96
N GLY A 11 -6.79 -12.17 27.38
CA GLY A 11 -7.75 -12.96 26.60
C GLY A 11 -7.40 -13.11 25.11
N ALA A 12 -6.37 -12.40 24.65
CA ALA A 12 -5.78 -12.56 23.33
C ALA A 12 -5.14 -13.96 23.17
N THR A 13 -5.59 -14.76 22.20
CA THR A 13 -4.95 -16.06 21.88
C THR A 13 -4.36 -16.05 20.48
N PRO A 14 -3.18 -16.66 20.26
CA PRO A 14 -2.54 -16.72 18.94
C PRO A 14 -3.27 -17.63 17.94
N TYR A 15 -4.37 -18.25 18.36
CA TYR A 15 -5.20 -19.13 17.54
C TYR A 15 -6.49 -18.45 17.08
N ASP A 16 -6.83 -17.28 17.61
CA ASP A 16 -7.95 -16.47 17.12
C ASP A 16 -7.47 -15.51 16.02
N ILE A 17 -8.05 -15.67 14.83
CA ILE A 17 -7.70 -14.89 13.63
C ILE A 17 -7.88 -13.39 13.88
N LYS A 18 -8.90 -12.97 14.64
CA LYS A 18 -9.11 -11.55 14.93
C LYS A 18 -7.98 -10.96 15.78
N THR A 19 -7.61 -11.66 16.85
CA THR A 19 -6.53 -11.23 17.75
C THR A 19 -5.18 -11.16 17.03
N LEU A 20 -4.91 -12.13 16.16
CA LEU A 20 -3.70 -12.14 15.33
C LEU A 20 -3.68 -10.97 14.33
N GLN A 21 -4.83 -10.62 13.76
CA GLN A 21 -4.98 -9.47 12.87
C GLN A 21 -4.77 -8.15 13.62
N ASP A 22 -5.34 -8.01 14.80
CA ASP A 22 -5.20 -6.81 15.63
C ASP A 22 -3.74 -6.64 16.05
N PHE A 23 -3.07 -7.69 16.52
CA PHE A 23 -1.63 -7.70 16.81
C PHE A 23 -0.77 -7.34 15.60
N ALA A 24 -1.04 -7.92 14.42
CA ALA A 24 -0.29 -7.63 13.20
C ALA A 24 -0.52 -6.19 12.72
N THR A 25 -1.73 -5.65 12.90
CA THR A 25 -2.06 -4.26 12.55
C THR A 25 -1.38 -3.26 13.47
N ASP A 26 -1.26 -3.58 14.76
CA ASP A 26 -0.57 -2.75 15.76
C ASP A 26 0.94 -2.67 15.48
N ILE A 27 1.57 -3.81 15.19
CA ILE A 27 2.97 -3.86 14.74
C ILE A 27 3.14 -3.07 13.44
N ALA A 28 2.22 -3.21 12.50
CA ALA A 28 2.28 -2.49 11.24
C ALA A 28 2.19 -0.97 11.43
N PHE A 29 1.37 -0.51 12.38
CA PHE A 29 1.25 0.89 12.74
C PHE A 29 2.54 1.41 13.39
N ASP A 30 3.16 0.63 14.27
CA ASP A 30 4.46 0.95 14.88
C ASP A 30 5.60 1.01 13.84
N ILE A 31 5.57 0.14 12.83
CA ILE A 31 6.52 0.12 11.71
C ILE A 31 6.32 1.33 10.78
N ASP A 32 5.07 1.71 10.48
CA ASP A 32 4.74 2.84 9.61
C ASP A 32 4.89 4.21 10.32
N GLY A 33 4.72 4.28 11.64
CA GLY A 33 4.82 5.50 12.44
C GLY A 33 6.26 5.96 12.78
N ALA A 34 7.27 5.11 12.56
CA ALA A 34 8.64 5.38 12.99
C ALA A 34 9.51 6.21 12.02
N TYR A 35 8.98 6.68 10.86
CA TYR A 35 9.81 7.34 9.84
C TYR A 35 9.07 8.46 9.07
N ASP A 36 9.66 9.66 9.00
CA ASP A 36 9.16 10.86 8.28
C ASP A 36 9.23 10.75 6.74
N ASP A 37 8.88 9.60 6.15
CA ASP A 37 8.87 9.41 4.70
C ASP A 37 7.47 9.68 4.09
N PRO A 38 7.33 10.47 3.01
CA PRO A 38 6.04 10.69 2.34
C PRO A 38 5.41 9.41 1.74
N ILE A 39 6.19 8.33 1.62
CA ILE A 39 5.72 6.98 1.23
C ILE A 39 5.16 6.22 2.45
N ALA A 40 5.66 6.48 3.66
CA ALA A 40 5.17 5.87 4.91
C ALA A 40 3.76 6.34 5.30
N ALA A 41 3.42 7.59 4.99
CA ALA A 41 2.11 8.18 5.24
C ALA A 41 0.93 7.53 4.47
N MET A 42 1.19 6.58 3.56
CA MET A 42 0.13 5.76 2.95
C MET A 42 -0.24 4.52 3.76
N GLY A 43 0.41 4.26 4.91
CA GLY A 43 0.19 3.03 5.66
C GLY A 43 0.49 1.82 4.80
N THR A 44 1.60 1.81 4.08
CA THR A 44 1.89 0.78 3.07
C THR A 44 1.95 -0.61 3.69
N VAL A 45 2.58 -0.74 4.86
CA VAL A 45 2.69 -2.01 5.59
C VAL A 45 1.32 -2.41 6.14
N VAL A 46 0.61 -1.46 6.73
CA VAL A 46 -0.79 -1.66 7.19
C VAL A 46 -1.70 -2.04 6.03
N THR A 47 -1.56 -1.42 4.86
CA THR A 47 -2.41 -1.67 3.68
C THR A 47 -2.12 -3.04 3.10
N TYR A 48 -0.86 -3.44 2.91
CA TYR A 48 -0.53 -4.78 2.44
C TYR A 48 -0.92 -5.86 3.46
N LEU A 49 -0.71 -5.61 4.76
CA LEU A 49 -1.14 -6.56 5.79
C LEU A 49 -2.65 -6.61 5.92
N LYS A 50 -3.36 -5.51 5.71
CA LYS A 50 -4.83 -5.45 5.71
C LYS A 50 -5.43 -6.01 4.43
N ASP A 51 -4.75 -5.95 3.31
CA ASP A 51 -5.14 -6.60 2.05
C ASP A 51 -4.90 -8.12 2.15
N LEU A 52 -3.77 -8.52 2.76
CA LEU A 52 -3.47 -9.91 3.10
C LEU A 52 -4.44 -10.48 4.16
N SER A 53 -4.74 -9.70 5.19
CA SER A 53 -5.67 -10.01 6.29
C SER A 53 -7.13 -9.97 5.85
N GLY A 54 -7.49 -9.01 4.99
CA GLY A 54 -8.80 -8.88 4.36
C GLY A 54 -9.08 -10.05 3.44
N GLY A 55 -8.08 -10.49 2.66
CA GLY A 55 -8.14 -11.72 1.89
C GLY A 55 -8.27 -13.00 2.73
N LEU A 56 -7.94 -12.94 4.03
CA LEU A 56 -8.19 -14.02 5.00
C LEU A 56 -9.57 -13.91 5.68
N LYS A 57 -10.21 -12.73 5.67
CA LYS A 57 -11.43 -12.42 6.44
C LYS A 57 -12.71 -12.55 5.64
N ASP A 58 -12.70 -12.13 4.38
CA ASP A 58 -13.86 -12.22 3.50
C ASP A 58 -13.82 -13.56 2.75
N ASP A 59 -14.51 -14.55 3.31
CA ASP A 59 -14.84 -15.85 2.71
C ASP A 59 -13.69 -16.60 2.03
N GLY A 60 -12.90 -17.38 2.78
CA GLY A 60 -12.35 -18.68 2.34
C GLY A 60 -11.70 -18.80 0.95
N ARG A 61 -11.16 -17.73 0.36
CA ARG A 61 -10.64 -17.73 -1.02
C ARG A 61 -9.12 -17.48 -1.07
N PRO A 62 -8.28 -18.46 -0.70
CA PRO A 62 -6.83 -18.41 -0.91
C PRO A 62 -6.45 -18.30 -2.41
N GLU A 63 -7.42 -18.44 -3.32
CA GLU A 63 -7.20 -18.28 -4.76
C GLU A 63 -6.65 -16.92 -5.17
N LEU A 64 -6.88 -15.81 -4.43
CA LEU A 64 -6.38 -14.50 -4.86
C LEU A 64 -4.85 -14.42 -4.82
N GLY A 65 -4.22 -14.88 -3.73
CA GLY A 65 -2.77 -14.92 -3.60
C GLY A 65 -2.12 -15.93 -4.57
N LEU A 66 -2.71 -17.13 -4.66
CA LEU A 66 -2.26 -18.17 -5.60
C LEU A 66 -2.40 -17.74 -7.06
N ARG A 67 -3.46 -17.00 -7.39
CA ARG A 67 -3.68 -16.44 -8.72
C ARG A 67 -2.62 -15.41 -9.07
N MET A 68 -2.28 -14.51 -8.15
CA MET A 68 -1.21 -13.53 -8.39
C MET A 68 0.14 -14.23 -8.61
N MET A 69 0.47 -15.25 -7.80
CA MET A 69 1.67 -16.05 -8.02
C MET A 69 1.65 -16.77 -9.39
N HIS A 70 0.50 -17.32 -9.79
CA HIS A 70 0.33 -17.96 -11.08
C HIS A 70 0.50 -16.98 -12.24
N GLU A 71 -0.12 -15.81 -12.14
CA GLU A 71 -0.04 -14.76 -13.17
C GLU A 71 1.39 -14.26 -13.36
N VAL A 72 2.23 -14.20 -12.31
CA VAL A 72 3.65 -13.75 -12.44
C VAL A 72 4.45 -14.68 -13.35
N TRP A 73 4.48 -15.99 -13.08
CA TRP A 73 5.27 -16.91 -13.89
C TRP A 73 4.62 -17.17 -15.26
N ALA A 74 3.29 -17.17 -15.34
CA ALA A 74 2.57 -17.31 -16.60
C ALA A 74 2.87 -16.13 -17.54
N ASN A 75 2.84 -14.89 -17.03
CA ASN A 75 3.18 -13.69 -17.82
C ASN A 75 4.64 -13.68 -18.27
N ALA A 76 5.56 -14.18 -17.43
CA ALA A 76 6.97 -14.28 -17.78
C ALA A 76 7.22 -15.19 -19.00
N ILE A 77 6.39 -16.22 -19.20
CA ILE A 77 6.45 -17.11 -20.37
C ILE A 77 5.62 -16.56 -21.54
N GLN A 78 4.45 -16.00 -21.26
CA GLN A 78 3.51 -15.51 -22.28
C GLN A 78 4.07 -14.33 -23.09
N ILE A 79 4.81 -13.42 -22.45
CA ILE A 79 5.37 -12.23 -23.12
C ILE A 79 6.39 -12.61 -24.21
N PRO A 80 7.45 -13.42 -23.92
CA PRO A 80 8.39 -13.87 -24.96
C PRO A 80 7.72 -14.65 -26.09
N VAL A 81 6.81 -15.57 -25.76
CA VAL A 81 6.13 -16.41 -26.76
C VAL A 81 5.25 -15.56 -27.67
N GLY A 82 4.45 -14.66 -27.10
CA GLY A 82 3.61 -13.77 -27.90
C GLY A 82 4.44 -12.80 -28.73
N LEU A 83 5.53 -12.24 -28.19
CA LEU A 83 6.42 -11.35 -28.94
C LEU A 83 7.06 -12.07 -30.14
N TRP A 84 7.47 -13.32 -29.94
CA TRP A 84 8.00 -14.19 -30.99
C TRP A 84 6.95 -14.48 -32.09
N LEU A 85 5.71 -14.82 -31.71
CA LEU A 85 4.61 -15.01 -32.66
C LEU A 85 4.27 -13.73 -33.43
N LEU A 86 4.28 -12.59 -32.75
CA LEU A 86 4.00 -11.28 -33.33
C LEU A 86 5.08 -10.86 -34.32
N GLN A 87 6.36 -11.07 -33.98
CA GLN A 87 7.49 -10.87 -34.88
C GLN A 87 7.35 -11.70 -36.16
N ARG A 88 6.85 -12.94 -36.07
CA ARG A 88 6.66 -13.81 -37.23
C ARG A 88 5.59 -13.29 -38.19
N GLN A 89 4.55 -12.62 -37.68
CA GLN A 89 3.45 -12.10 -38.50
C GLN A 89 3.73 -10.70 -39.08
N LEU A 90 4.31 -9.79 -38.28
CA LEU A 90 4.49 -8.37 -38.64
C LEU A 90 5.94 -7.99 -38.97
N ARG A 91 6.89 -8.93 -38.89
CA ARG A 91 8.33 -8.72 -39.12
C ARG A 91 8.91 -7.59 -38.27
N VAL A 92 9.20 -6.42 -38.83
CA VAL A 92 9.77 -5.26 -38.11
C VAL A 92 8.67 -4.31 -37.64
N ALA A 93 7.47 -4.40 -38.21
CA ALA A 93 6.36 -3.51 -37.90
C ALA A 93 5.80 -3.68 -36.47
N PHE A 94 6.12 -4.78 -35.78
CA PHE A 94 5.73 -4.96 -34.37
C PHE A 94 6.47 -4.01 -33.41
N LEU A 95 7.60 -3.42 -33.82
CA LEU A 95 8.33 -2.48 -32.95
C LEU A 95 7.52 -1.21 -32.69
N ALA A 96 6.71 -0.74 -33.65
CA ALA A 96 5.89 0.46 -33.48
C ALA A 96 4.87 0.34 -32.32
N PRO A 97 3.99 -0.68 -32.27
CA PRO A 97 3.09 -0.87 -31.13
C PRO A 97 3.84 -1.21 -29.83
N LEU A 98 4.98 -1.92 -29.90
CA LEU A 98 5.79 -2.21 -28.70
C LEU A 98 6.33 -0.92 -28.06
N VAL A 99 6.92 -0.03 -28.87
CA VAL A 99 7.43 1.27 -28.41
C VAL A 99 6.30 2.13 -27.85
N LEU A 100 5.12 2.12 -28.48
CA LEU A 100 3.96 2.85 -27.97
C LEU A 100 3.51 2.34 -26.59
N VAL A 101 3.47 1.02 -26.38
CA VAL A 101 3.08 0.46 -25.07
C VAL A 101 4.11 0.86 -24.01
N LEU A 102 5.40 0.77 -24.31
CA LEU A 102 6.47 1.22 -23.41
C LEU A 102 6.39 2.72 -23.11
N PHE A 103 6.07 3.53 -24.11
CA PHE A 103 5.91 4.97 -23.97
C PHE A 103 4.69 5.34 -23.10
N GLY A 104 3.53 4.76 -23.41
CA GLY A 104 2.29 4.97 -22.63
C GLY A 104 2.44 4.51 -21.18
N PHE A 105 3.14 3.40 -20.96
CA PHE A 105 3.48 2.97 -19.60
C PHE A 105 4.43 3.94 -18.90
N SER A 106 5.51 4.37 -19.56
CA SER A 106 6.48 5.27 -18.95
C SER A 106 5.83 6.58 -18.49
N ILE A 107 4.93 7.14 -19.30
CA ILE A 107 4.12 8.30 -18.94
C ILE A 107 3.23 7.98 -17.73
N SER A 108 2.49 6.88 -17.79
CA SER A 108 1.60 6.45 -16.70
C SER A 108 2.37 6.23 -15.39
N PHE A 109 3.57 5.67 -15.45
CA PHE A 109 4.45 5.46 -14.29
C PHE A 109 4.92 6.77 -13.68
N ILE A 110 5.32 7.75 -14.51
CA ILE A 110 5.72 9.08 -14.04
C ILE A 110 4.52 9.77 -13.37
N ILE A 111 3.34 9.74 -14.01
CA ILE A 111 2.11 10.32 -13.46
C ILE A 111 1.75 9.63 -12.14
N ALA A 112 1.82 8.30 -12.07
CA ALA A 112 1.55 7.54 -10.85
C ALA A 112 2.49 7.95 -9.70
N ARG A 113 3.78 8.15 -9.98
CA ARG A 113 4.73 8.65 -8.97
C ARG A 113 4.34 10.03 -8.43
N HIS A 114 3.82 10.91 -9.28
CA HIS A 114 3.27 12.19 -8.84
C HIS A 114 1.95 12.02 -8.08
N ALA A 115 1.08 11.11 -8.52
CA ALA A 115 -0.21 10.80 -7.89
C ALA A 115 -0.02 10.42 -6.41
N VAL A 116 1.02 9.64 -6.09
CA VAL A 116 1.37 9.27 -4.71
C VAL A 116 1.49 10.51 -3.82
N ARG A 117 2.16 11.58 -4.26
CA ARG A 117 2.34 12.80 -3.45
C ARG A 117 1.01 13.48 -3.14
N TYR A 118 0.13 13.56 -4.14
CA TYR A 118 -1.18 14.19 -3.99
C TYR A 118 -2.14 13.34 -3.16
N GLN A 119 -2.05 12.01 -3.30
CA GLN A 119 -2.81 11.07 -2.50
C GLN A 119 -2.36 11.12 -1.03
N THR A 120 -1.06 11.23 -0.76
CA THR A 120 -0.55 11.46 0.60
C THR A 120 -1.02 12.80 1.18
N ALA A 121 -0.99 13.87 0.39
CA ALA A 121 -1.50 15.17 0.83
C ALA A 121 -3.00 15.12 1.15
N TRP A 122 -3.80 14.47 0.30
CA TRP A 122 -5.22 14.25 0.55
C TRP A 122 -5.46 13.40 1.82
N MET A 123 -4.68 12.34 2.02
CA MET A 123 -4.78 11.49 3.21
C MET A 123 -4.51 12.28 4.50
N LYS A 124 -3.52 13.19 4.49
CA LYS A 124 -3.27 14.09 5.63
C LYS A 124 -4.47 14.98 5.94
N SER A 125 -5.11 15.56 4.93
CA SER A 125 -6.34 16.36 5.12
C SER A 125 -7.51 15.53 5.64
N VAL A 126 -7.68 14.30 5.15
CA VAL A 126 -8.70 13.36 5.65
C VAL A 126 -8.46 13.06 7.12
N GLN A 127 -7.22 12.73 7.49
CA GLN A 127 -6.85 12.40 8.87
C GLN A 127 -7.06 13.59 9.81
N GLY A 128 -6.71 14.81 9.38
CA GLY A 128 -6.98 16.05 10.11
C GLY A 128 -8.47 16.27 10.37
N ARG A 129 -9.33 16.09 9.36
CA ARG A 129 -10.79 16.20 9.52
C ARG A 129 -11.35 15.14 10.47
N THR A 130 -10.95 13.88 10.30
CA THR A 130 -11.45 12.80 11.18
C THR A 130 -11.01 13.00 12.61
N GLY A 131 -9.77 13.45 12.83
CA GLY A 131 -9.27 13.81 14.17
C GLY A 131 -10.06 14.97 14.77
N LEU A 132 -10.26 16.05 14.03
CA LEU A 132 -11.06 17.18 14.47
C LEU A 132 -12.50 16.81 14.80
N THR A 133 -13.13 16.00 13.94
CA THR A 133 -14.51 15.55 14.15
C THR A 133 -14.61 14.68 15.41
N SER A 134 -13.61 13.82 15.66
CA SER A 134 -13.54 13.00 16.87
C SER A 134 -13.44 13.85 18.14
N VAL A 135 -12.62 14.91 18.13
CA VAL A 135 -12.52 15.86 19.25
C VAL A 135 -13.85 16.59 19.48
N VAL A 136 -14.49 17.10 18.42
CA VAL A 136 -15.78 17.79 18.52
C VAL A 136 -16.87 16.87 19.06
N LEU A 137 -16.92 15.62 18.62
CA LEU A 137 -17.88 14.63 19.10
C LEU A 137 -17.59 14.21 20.55
N GLY A 138 -16.32 14.07 20.93
CA GLY A 138 -15.90 13.76 22.29
C GLY A 138 -16.30 14.84 23.30
N HIS A 139 -16.28 16.11 22.89
CA HIS A 139 -16.58 17.27 23.74
C HIS A 139 -17.92 17.96 23.40
N ILE A 140 -18.86 17.25 22.75
CA ILE A 140 -20.08 17.87 22.23
C ILE A 140 -20.97 18.48 23.32
N LYS A 141 -20.96 17.90 24.52
CA LYS A 141 -21.69 18.41 25.68
C LYS A 141 -21.08 19.73 26.18
N ASP A 142 -19.75 19.79 26.29
CA ASP A 142 -19.01 20.98 26.74
C ASP A 142 -19.18 22.13 25.76
N LEU A 143 -19.11 21.84 24.45
CA LEU A 143 -19.36 22.80 23.38
C LEU A 143 -20.79 23.35 23.38
N ARG A 144 -21.77 22.52 23.76
CA ARG A 144 -23.18 22.93 23.86
C ARG A 144 -23.42 23.84 25.07
N VAL A 145 -22.79 23.53 26.20
CA VAL A 145 -22.90 24.35 27.43
C VAL A 145 -22.18 25.69 27.26
N SER A 146 -21.07 25.73 26.51
CA SER A 146 -20.33 26.98 26.22
C SER A 146 -20.92 27.81 25.08
N GLY A 147 -21.92 27.31 24.36
CA GLY A 147 -22.49 28.00 23.19
C GLY A 147 -21.58 27.99 21.95
N LEU A 148 -20.52 27.19 21.93
CA LEU A 148 -19.52 27.13 20.85
C LEU A 148 -19.87 26.11 19.74
N THR A 149 -21.06 25.53 19.75
CA THR A 149 -21.50 24.55 18.74
C THR A 149 -21.41 25.08 17.30
N THR A 150 -21.82 26.34 17.07
CA THR A 150 -21.79 26.95 15.73
C THR A 150 -20.35 27.16 15.23
N PRO A 151 -19.43 27.79 16.00
CA PRO A 151 -18.01 27.84 15.66
C PRO A 151 -17.38 26.48 15.37
N ALA A 152 -17.66 25.46 16.19
CA ALA A 152 -17.13 24.11 16.01
C ALA A 152 -17.62 23.47 14.70
N SER A 153 -18.90 23.66 14.36
CA SER A 153 -19.48 23.20 13.09
C SER A 153 -18.84 23.87 11.87
N THR A 154 -18.62 25.19 11.94
CA THR A 154 -17.94 25.94 10.87
C THR A 154 -16.52 25.44 10.65
N LEU A 155 -15.78 25.18 11.72
CA LEU A 155 -14.40 24.69 11.65
C LEU A 155 -14.33 23.27 11.04
N VAL A 156 -15.27 22.37 11.38
CA VAL A 156 -15.39 21.06 10.70
C VAL A 156 -15.72 21.23 9.22
N LYS A 157 -16.60 22.17 8.86
CA LYS A 157 -16.97 22.44 7.48
C LYS A 157 -15.79 23.00 6.66
N GLU A 158 -15.02 23.92 7.21
CA GLU A 158 -13.82 24.47 6.57
C GLU A 158 -12.78 23.37 6.31
N SER A 159 -12.54 22.49 7.30
CA SER A 159 -11.64 21.34 7.12
C SER A 159 -12.10 20.39 6.00
N ARG A 160 -13.42 20.27 5.80
CA ARG A 160 -13.99 19.47 4.72
C ARG A 160 -13.80 20.13 3.35
N GLU A 161 -13.94 21.45 3.27
CA GLU A 161 -13.70 22.19 2.01
C GLU A 161 -12.25 22.07 1.57
N ASP A 162 -11.30 22.14 2.50
CA ASP A 162 -9.88 21.94 2.21
C ASP A 162 -9.55 20.51 1.80
N GLU A 163 -10.15 19.51 2.46
CA GLU A 163 -10.05 18.10 2.03
C GLU A 163 -10.54 17.92 0.58
N LEU A 164 -11.66 18.56 0.21
CA LEU A 164 -12.25 18.45 -1.13
C LEU A 164 -11.36 19.09 -2.20
N LYS A 165 -10.72 20.24 -1.92
CA LYS A 165 -9.78 20.89 -2.86
C LYS A 165 -8.61 19.96 -3.19
N VAL A 166 -7.97 19.40 -2.16
CA VAL A 166 -6.81 18.50 -2.32
C VAL A 166 -7.25 17.16 -2.94
N GLY A 167 -8.39 16.63 -2.50
CA GLY A 167 -8.95 15.37 -2.99
C GLY A 167 -9.48 15.43 -4.43
N GLY A 168 -9.91 16.60 -4.91
CA GLY A 168 -10.29 16.81 -6.30
C GLY A 168 -9.10 16.62 -7.24
N TRP A 169 -7.97 17.26 -6.92
CA TRP A 169 -6.75 17.15 -7.72
C TRP A 169 -6.17 15.73 -7.73
N SER A 170 -6.21 15.02 -6.59
CA SER A 170 -5.82 13.60 -6.53
C SER A 170 -6.66 12.74 -7.48
N ARG A 171 -7.97 12.96 -7.55
CA ARG A 171 -8.86 12.22 -8.46
C ARG A 171 -8.59 12.54 -9.92
N THR A 172 -8.35 13.82 -10.25
CA THR A 172 -8.02 14.24 -11.62
C THR A 172 -6.74 13.58 -12.11
N ILE A 173 -5.68 13.53 -11.29
CA ILE A 173 -4.42 12.88 -11.67
C ILE A 173 -4.61 11.38 -11.92
N VAL A 174 -5.36 10.69 -11.06
CA VAL A 174 -5.68 9.27 -11.26
C VAL A 174 -6.47 9.07 -12.56
N GLY A 175 -7.46 9.92 -12.84
CA GLY A 175 -8.22 9.89 -14.09
C GLY A 175 -7.35 10.10 -15.34
N ILE A 176 -6.43 11.06 -15.29
CA ILE A 176 -5.46 11.30 -16.37
C ILE A 176 -4.57 10.06 -16.55
N SER A 177 -3.99 9.53 -15.47
CA SER A 177 -3.15 8.32 -15.52
C SER A 177 -3.90 7.12 -16.10
N ALA A 178 -5.15 6.91 -15.69
CA ALA A 178 -5.99 5.84 -16.22
C ALA A 178 -6.23 6.01 -17.73
N SER A 179 -6.45 7.24 -18.18
CA SER A 179 -6.65 7.54 -19.60
C SER A 179 -5.41 7.22 -20.44
N PHE A 180 -4.22 7.63 -19.98
CA PHE A 180 -2.95 7.31 -20.65
C PHE A 180 -2.63 5.82 -20.66
N SER A 181 -3.01 5.08 -19.61
CA SER A 181 -2.81 3.63 -19.55
C SER A 181 -3.61 2.85 -20.60
N GLN A 182 -4.73 3.41 -21.07
CA GLN A 182 -5.60 2.77 -22.07
C GLN A 182 -5.24 3.15 -23.52
N LEU A 183 -4.44 4.21 -23.72
CA LEU A 183 -4.02 4.64 -25.06
C LEU A 183 -3.33 3.54 -25.88
N PRO A 184 -2.44 2.70 -25.31
CA PRO A 184 -1.82 1.63 -26.09
C PRO A 184 -2.84 0.64 -26.65
N GLN A 185 -3.88 0.30 -25.89
CA GLN A 185 -4.91 -0.64 -26.35
C GLN A 185 -5.75 -0.07 -27.51
N ALA A 186 -6.02 1.24 -27.49
CA ALA A 186 -6.80 1.90 -28.54
C ALA A 186 -5.96 2.17 -29.82
N VAL A 187 -4.70 2.56 -29.65
CA VAL A 187 -3.89 3.15 -30.74
C VAL A 187 -2.84 2.17 -31.30
N ALA A 188 -2.39 1.17 -30.52
CA ALA A 188 -1.39 0.21 -30.98
C ALA A 188 -1.82 -0.58 -32.24
N PRO A 189 -3.08 -1.04 -32.37
CA PRO A 189 -3.56 -1.67 -33.60
C PRO A 189 -3.42 -0.77 -34.84
N ALA A 190 -3.86 0.49 -34.73
CA ALA A 190 -3.83 1.44 -35.84
C ALA A 190 -2.40 1.73 -36.30
N LEU A 191 -1.47 1.89 -35.34
CA LEU A 191 -0.06 2.10 -35.66
C LEU A 191 0.61 0.84 -36.23
N ALA A 192 0.27 -0.35 -35.74
CA ALA A 192 0.80 -1.61 -36.28
C ALA A 192 0.43 -1.81 -37.76
N PHE A 193 -0.78 -1.39 -38.16
CA PHE A 193 -1.21 -1.44 -39.56
C PHE A 193 -0.64 -0.29 -40.41
N ALA A 194 -0.49 0.91 -39.84
CA ALA A 194 0.09 2.05 -40.54
C ALA A 194 1.56 1.85 -40.90
N PHE A 195 2.35 1.24 -40.01
CA PHE A 195 3.76 0.91 -40.22
C PHE A 195 3.98 -0.53 -40.72
N GLY A 196 2.89 -1.25 -40.98
CA GLY A 196 2.91 -2.61 -41.50
C GLY A 196 3.40 -2.70 -42.95
N PRO A 197 3.79 -3.88 -43.43
CA PRO A 197 4.11 -4.08 -44.84
C PRO A 197 2.91 -3.72 -45.74
N HIS A 198 3.19 -3.23 -46.95
CA HIS A 198 2.17 -2.63 -47.83
C HIS A 198 1.06 -3.60 -48.26
N SER A 199 1.30 -4.92 -48.18
CA SER A 199 0.32 -5.97 -48.44
C SER A 199 0.23 -6.95 -47.26
N ILE A 200 -0.76 -6.75 -46.40
CA ILE A 200 -1.11 -7.68 -45.31
C ILE A 200 -2.34 -8.48 -45.75
N ASN A 201 -2.24 -9.81 -45.75
CA ASN A 201 -3.40 -10.68 -46.00
C ASN A 201 -4.43 -10.53 -44.87
N GLN A 202 -5.72 -10.61 -45.19
CA GLN A 202 -6.81 -10.47 -44.20
C GLN A 202 -6.61 -11.40 -42.98
N THR A 203 -6.23 -12.66 -43.21
CA THR A 203 -5.93 -13.62 -42.13
C THR A 203 -4.75 -13.17 -41.26
N GLN A 204 -3.71 -12.60 -41.86
CA GLN A 204 -2.54 -12.09 -41.12
C GLN A 204 -2.91 -10.87 -40.28
N ALA A 205 -3.77 -9.97 -40.80
CA ALA A 205 -4.23 -8.80 -40.09
C ALA A 205 -5.08 -9.15 -38.86
N PHE A 206 -6.04 -10.06 -39.00
CA PHE A 206 -6.83 -10.51 -37.84
C PHE A 206 -5.96 -11.23 -36.81
N THR A 207 -5.03 -12.08 -37.26
CA THR A 207 -4.14 -12.81 -36.35
C THR A 207 -3.19 -11.86 -35.59
N SER A 208 -2.62 -10.85 -36.26
CA SER A 208 -1.73 -9.89 -35.62
C SER A 208 -2.49 -9.00 -34.62
N LEU A 209 -3.72 -8.59 -34.94
CA LEU A 209 -4.58 -7.85 -34.02
C LEU A 209 -4.90 -8.66 -32.76
N SER A 210 -5.28 -9.93 -32.91
CA SER A 210 -5.53 -10.83 -31.78
C SER A 210 -4.28 -11.03 -30.93
N LEU A 211 -3.11 -11.21 -31.54
CA LEU A 211 -1.84 -11.33 -30.82
C LEU A 211 -1.47 -10.05 -30.06
N LEU A 212 -1.69 -8.87 -30.66
CA LEU A 212 -1.48 -7.59 -29.99
C LEU A 212 -2.40 -7.43 -28.77
N ALA A 213 -3.68 -7.77 -28.89
CA ALA A 213 -4.62 -7.73 -27.78
C ALA A 213 -4.23 -8.69 -26.65
N LEU A 214 -3.82 -9.92 -27.00
CA LEU A 214 -3.37 -10.94 -26.04
C LEU A 214 -2.07 -10.57 -25.31
N LEU A 215 -1.19 -9.79 -25.94
CA LEU A 215 0.07 -9.35 -25.36
C LEU A 215 -0.03 -8.06 -24.54
N THR A 216 -0.95 -7.17 -24.89
CA THR A 216 -1.06 -5.87 -24.22
C THR A 216 -1.39 -6.04 -22.74
N SER A 217 -2.30 -6.96 -22.40
CA SER A 217 -2.69 -7.24 -21.01
C SER A 217 -1.54 -7.71 -20.09
N PRO A 218 -0.82 -8.81 -20.40
CA PRO A 218 0.29 -9.28 -19.54
C PRO A 218 1.44 -8.28 -19.48
N LEU A 219 1.67 -7.51 -20.55
CA LEU A 219 2.72 -6.49 -20.60
C LEU A 219 2.37 -5.30 -19.67
N LEU A 220 1.12 -4.86 -19.64
CA LEU A 220 0.66 -3.88 -18.66
C LEU A 220 0.80 -4.41 -17.23
N MET A 221 0.48 -5.69 -16.99
CA MET A 221 0.54 -6.29 -15.66
C MET A 221 1.97 -6.34 -15.10
N VAL A 222 2.96 -6.81 -15.87
CA VAL A 222 4.37 -6.83 -15.45
C VAL A 222 4.86 -5.44 -15.07
N LEU A 223 4.45 -4.44 -15.85
CA LEU A 223 4.85 -3.07 -15.62
C LEU A 223 4.17 -2.47 -14.37
N GLN A 224 2.96 -2.89 -14.01
CA GLN A 224 2.28 -2.54 -12.75
C GLN A 224 2.86 -3.25 -11.53
N ILE A 225 3.49 -4.43 -11.68
CA ILE A 225 4.11 -5.18 -10.58
C ILE A 225 5.39 -4.49 -10.08
N LEU A 226 6.09 -3.71 -10.91
CA LEU A 226 7.34 -3.04 -10.52
C LEU A 226 7.19 -2.10 -9.29
N PRO A 227 6.19 -1.19 -9.24
CA PRO A 227 5.87 -0.43 -8.03
C PRO A 227 5.63 -1.32 -6.81
N ILE A 228 4.89 -2.43 -6.97
CA ILE A 228 4.57 -3.37 -5.89
C ILE A 228 5.85 -3.98 -5.34
N ILE A 229 6.73 -4.49 -6.20
CA ILE A 229 8.04 -5.03 -5.81
C ILE A 229 8.86 -3.96 -5.05
N SER A 230 8.90 -2.73 -5.54
CA SER A 230 9.63 -1.64 -4.88
C SER A 230 9.07 -1.31 -3.49
N ALA A 231 7.74 -1.32 -3.34
CA ALA A 231 7.05 -1.12 -2.08
C ALA A 231 7.27 -2.30 -1.12
N SER A 232 7.29 -3.53 -1.63
CA SER A 232 7.60 -4.74 -0.84
C SER A 232 9.04 -4.68 -0.31
N PHE A 233 10.01 -4.27 -1.11
CA PHE A 233 11.38 -4.06 -0.63
C PHE A 233 11.48 -2.96 0.44
N ALA A 234 10.74 -1.85 0.27
CA ALA A 234 10.67 -0.80 1.27
C ALA A 234 10.05 -1.30 2.59
N CYS A 235 8.96 -2.08 2.51
CA CYS A 235 8.33 -2.74 3.64
C CYS A 235 9.31 -3.69 4.36
N LEU A 236 9.98 -4.59 3.61
CA LEU A 236 10.97 -5.51 4.17
C LEU A 236 12.13 -4.77 4.84
N LYS A 237 12.58 -3.65 4.26
CA LYS A 237 13.60 -2.80 4.88
C LYS A 237 13.13 -2.24 6.22
N ARG A 238 11.87 -1.77 6.32
CA ARG A 238 11.31 -1.26 7.58
C ARG A 238 11.16 -2.35 8.63
N ILE A 239 10.66 -3.53 8.25
CA ILE A 239 10.58 -4.70 9.14
C ILE A 239 11.98 -5.05 9.66
N LYS A 240 12.99 -5.10 8.78
CA LYS A 240 14.37 -5.34 9.18
C LYS A 240 14.86 -4.31 10.20
N VAL A 241 14.64 -3.01 9.95
CA VAL A 241 15.04 -1.94 10.87
C VAL A 241 14.31 -2.05 12.22
N PHE A 242 13.03 -2.42 12.21
CA PHE A 242 12.25 -2.62 13.43
C PHE A 242 12.76 -3.80 14.26
N LEU A 243 13.05 -4.93 13.61
CA LEU A 243 13.60 -6.12 14.28
C LEU A 243 15.04 -5.92 14.77
N ASP A 244 15.76 -4.96 14.21
CA ASP A 244 17.14 -4.62 14.61
C ASP A 244 17.18 -3.58 15.76
N LYS A 245 16.03 -3.00 16.14
CA LYS A 245 15.95 -2.19 17.36
C LYS A 245 16.15 -3.12 18.57
N GLN A 246 17.05 -2.71 19.48
CA GLN A 246 17.26 -3.42 20.74
C GLN A 246 15.93 -3.56 21.51
N ASP A 247 15.73 -4.73 22.11
CA ASP A 247 14.58 -5.01 22.98
C ASP A 247 14.39 -3.85 23.97
N ARG A 248 13.16 -3.34 24.05
CA ARG A 248 12.82 -2.33 25.05
C ARG A 248 13.14 -2.94 26.42
N VAL A 249 13.99 -2.25 27.18
CA VAL A 249 14.34 -2.68 28.54
C VAL A 249 13.05 -2.79 29.34
N ASP A 250 12.69 -4.00 29.74
CA ASP A 250 11.52 -4.27 30.56
C ASP A 250 11.71 -3.56 31.91
N MET A 251 10.97 -2.46 32.13
CA MET A 251 11.05 -1.71 33.38
C MET A 251 10.72 -2.57 34.59
N ARG A 252 9.99 -3.69 34.44
CA ARG A 252 9.69 -4.61 35.56
C ARG A 252 10.94 -5.29 36.13
N GLN A 253 12.00 -5.47 35.32
CA GLN A 253 13.28 -5.98 35.82
C GLN A 253 14.04 -4.93 36.65
N ILE A 254 13.78 -3.64 36.40
CA ILE A 254 14.40 -2.54 37.14
C ILE A 254 13.80 -2.50 38.56
N TRP A 255 12.47 -2.58 38.68
CA TRP A 255 11.76 -2.64 39.96
C TRP A 255 12.13 -3.87 40.80
N SER A 256 12.33 -5.04 40.17
CA SER A 256 12.78 -6.23 40.91
C SER A 256 14.20 -6.12 41.42
N THR A 257 15.08 -5.39 40.70
CA THR A 257 16.47 -5.20 41.13
C THR A 257 16.55 -4.15 42.24
N GLU A 258 15.71 -3.12 42.20
CA GLU A 258 15.63 -2.07 43.21
C GLU A 258 15.00 -2.58 44.52
N GLU A 259 13.97 -3.44 44.47
CA GLU A 259 13.47 -4.16 45.65
C GLU A 259 14.50 -5.12 46.27
N VAL A 260 15.36 -5.74 45.45
CA VAL A 260 16.41 -6.62 45.95
C VAL A 260 17.53 -5.83 46.61
N TYR A 261 17.91 -4.68 46.06
CA TYR A 261 18.91 -3.77 46.63
C TYR A 261 18.43 -3.18 47.98
N ASP A 262 17.17 -2.74 48.05
CA ASP A 262 16.57 -2.18 49.27
C ASP A 262 16.39 -3.25 50.37
N LYS A 263 16.15 -4.52 49.99
CA LYS A 263 16.14 -5.67 50.93
C LYS A 263 17.54 -6.05 51.42
N THR A 264 18.56 -5.98 50.58
CA THR A 264 19.94 -6.30 51.00
C THR A 264 20.51 -5.21 51.90
N GLU A 265 20.28 -3.93 51.56
CA GLU A 265 20.71 -2.79 52.37
C GLU A 265 19.98 -2.71 53.73
N ASN A 266 18.71 -3.10 53.81
CA ASN A 266 18.00 -3.22 55.09
C ASN A 266 18.41 -4.45 55.91
N SER A 267 18.88 -5.55 55.29
CA SER A 267 19.40 -6.71 56.02
C SER A 267 20.80 -6.49 56.59
N GLU A 268 21.60 -5.62 55.96
CA GLU A 268 22.96 -5.28 56.41
C GLU A 268 22.99 -4.20 57.50
N LYS A 269 21.87 -3.50 57.71
CA LYS A 269 21.68 -2.50 58.76
C LYS A 269 21.06 -3.05 60.05
N GLU A 270 20.78 -4.35 60.16
CA GLU A 270 20.47 -4.97 61.46
C GLU A 270 21.78 -5.29 62.20
N PRO A 271 22.15 -4.53 63.26
CA PRO A 271 23.34 -4.84 64.02
C PRO A 271 23.03 -6.06 64.89
N GLY A 272 23.65 -7.19 64.54
CA GLY A 272 23.71 -8.35 65.40
C GLY A 272 24.45 -8.02 66.69
N GLN A 273 23.69 -8.10 67.78
CA GLN A 273 24.06 -8.64 69.09
C GLN A 273 24.39 -7.65 70.24
N TRP A 274 23.60 -7.84 71.31
CA TRP A 274 23.98 -7.76 72.71
C TRP A 274 25.24 -8.60 73.00
#